data_AF-A0A441B7S2-F1
#
_entry.id   AF-A0A441B7S2-F1
#
_cell.length_a   1.000
_cell.length_b   1.000
_cell.length_c   1.000
_cell.angle_alpha   90.00
_cell.angle_beta   90.00
_cell.angle_gamma   90.00
#
_symmetry.space_group_name_H-M   'P 1'
#
loop_
_entity.id
_entity.type
_entity.pdbx_description
1 polymer ?
#
loop_
_entity_poly.entity_id
_entity_poly.type
_entity_poly.pdbx_seq_one_letter_code
_entity_poly.pdbx_strand_id
1 'polypeptide(L)'
;MIRHVGCRCNLSRRDFSIAVGFLALNSFMPRLAEAAGQLTLDERFDFLSTHGNSTCSPAFTDSITKMSTVARLQGSCCSPMDRHRYGEQVETLKKYASISEIPQDPYDIAAGTAQKAMSYFDLTLSPDEQKAYQYAMDNSDEKGPCCCQCWRWRVYGGLGKFLIREHRFSGEKLVEVWNLSSGCGGGVEHQHG
;
A
#
# COMPACT_ATOMS: atom_id res chain seq x y z
N MET A 1 -50.49 12.02 58.80
CA MET A 1 -50.86 13.37 58.32
C MET A 1 -49.83 13.75 57.26
N ILE A 2 -50.01 13.52 55.95
CA ILE A 2 -50.83 14.20 54.93
C ILE A 2 -50.50 15.70 54.72
N ARG A 3 -50.05 15.98 53.47
CA ARG A 3 -50.04 17.22 52.64
C ARG A 3 -48.97 18.28 52.97
N HIS A 4 -48.08 18.70 52.05
CA HIS A 4 -48.09 19.20 50.64
C HIS A 4 -48.04 20.73 50.54
N VAL A 5 -47.58 21.19 49.35
CA VAL A 5 -47.54 22.56 48.79
C VAL A 5 -46.20 23.28 49.06
N GLY A 6 -45.34 23.60 48.08
CA GLY A 6 -45.50 24.38 46.83
C GLY A 6 -44.73 25.71 47.04
N CYS A 7 -44.05 26.42 46.13
CA CYS A 7 -44.21 26.66 44.71
C CYS A 7 -42.92 27.35 44.15
N ARG A 8 -42.87 27.51 42.83
CA ARG A 8 -41.74 27.84 41.93
C ARG A 8 -41.50 29.34 41.65
N CYS A 9 -40.27 29.61 41.16
CA CYS A 9 -39.84 30.55 40.10
C CYS A 9 -39.92 32.08 40.30
N ASN A 10 -38.79 32.80 40.16
CA ASN A 10 -38.35 33.36 38.86
C ASN A 10 -36.99 34.10 38.93
N LEU A 11 -36.29 34.08 37.79
CA LEU A 11 -34.99 34.70 37.51
C LEU A 11 -35.04 36.24 37.52
N SER A 12 -33.90 36.86 37.86
CA SER A 12 -33.42 38.07 37.15
C SER A 12 -31.90 38.11 37.22
N ARG A 13 -31.24 38.05 36.06
CA ARG A 13 -29.78 37.92 35.90
C ARG A 13 -29.33 38.90 34.82
N ARG A 14 -28.61 39.95 35.21
CA ARG A 14 -27.76 40.87 34.42
C ARG A 14 -26.90 41.65 35.42
N ASP A 15 -25.65 42.04 35.24
CA ASP A 15 -24.55 41.76 34.32
C ASP A 15 -23.36 42.46 35.01
N PHE A 16 -22.20 41.83 35.18
CA PHE A 16 -20.93 42.55 35.27
C PHE A 16 -19.79 41.64 34.81
N SER A 17 -19.15 42.11 33.75
CA SER A 17 -18.04 41.53 32.99
C SER A 17 -16.75 41.44 33.80
N ILE A 18 -16.02 40.32 33.68
CA ILE A 18 -14.56 40.30 33.57
C ILE A 18 -14.20 39.18 32.58
N ALA A 19 -13.52 39.57 31.50
CA ALA A 19 -12.95 38.70 30.47
C ALA A 19 -11.61 38.09 30.92
N VAL A 20 -11.00 37.29 30.03
CA VAL A 20 -9.67 36.62 30.10
C VAL A 20 -9.78 35.17 30.61
N GLY A 21 -9.48 34.13 29.82
CA GLY A 21 -8.94 34.05 28.47
C GLY A 21 -9.08 32.62 27.92
N PHE A 22 -9.22 32.53 26.60
CA PHE A 22 -9.18 31.29 25.83
C PHE A 22 -7.78 30.67 25.90
N LEU A 23 -7.69 29.42 26.33
CA LEU A 23 -6.62 28.50 25.90
C LEU A 23 -7.29 27.25 25.36
N ALA A 24 -7.66 27.32 24.07
CA ALA A 24 -7.80 26.14 23.26
C ALA A 24 -6.42 25.49 23.18
N LEU A 25 -6.22 24.39 23.90
CA LEU A 25 -5.11 23.49 23.63
C LEU A 25 -5.40 22.82 22.29
N ASN A 26 -4.96 23.53 21.26
CA ASN A 26 -4.84 23.06 19.89
C ASN A 26 -4.12 21.72 19.87
N SER A 27 -4.76 20.77 19.21
CA SER A 27 -4.19 19.55 18.67
C SER A 27 -2.89 19.86 17.91
N PHE A 28 -1.74 19.73 18.58
CA PHE A 28 -0.42 19.72 17.96
C PHE A 28 0.22 18.35 18.20
N MET A 29 -0.35 17.32 17.60
CA MET A 29 0.50 16.29 17.01
C MET A 29 0.69 16.67 15.54
N PRO A 30 1.84 17.24 15.15
CA PRO A 30 2.15 17.38 13.75
C PRO A 30 2.40 15.97 13.19
N ARG A 31 1.43 15.50 12.41
CA ARG A 31 1.60 14.81 11.13
C ARG A 31 3.03 14.37 10.80
N LEU A 32 3.53 13.30 11.42
CA LEU A 32 4.66 12.53 10.87
C LEU A 32 4.25 11.73 9.61
N ALA A 33 2.95 11.56 9.39
CA ALA A 33 2.40 10.87 8.23
C ALA A 33 2.41 11.72 6.93
N GLU A 34 2.65 13.03 7.01
CA GLU A 34 2.52 13.93 5.85
C GLU A 34 3.84 14.22 5.11
N ALA A 35 4.98 13.75 5.64
CA ALA A 35 6.29 13.94 5.00
C ALA A 35 6.50 13.04 3.76
N ALA A 36 5.79 11.91 3.66
CA ALA A 36 5.86 11.03 2.49
C ALA A 36 5.06 11.56 1.28
N GLY A 37 4.22 12.59 1.47
CA GLY A 37 3.42 13.23 0.43
C GLY A 37 4.09 14.43 -0.26
N GLN A 38 5.33 14.76 0.09
CA GLN A 38 5.97 16.02 -0.34
C GLN A 38 7.08 15.88 -1.37
N LEU A 39 7.55 14.67 -1.66
CA LEU A 39 8.59 14.45 -2.66
C LEU A 39 7.99 14.37 -4.07
N THR A 40 8.62 15.09 -5.00
CA THR A 40 8.38 14.95 -6.44
C THR A 40 8.68 13.52 -6.90
N LEU A 41 8.14 13.11 -8.06
CA LEU A 41 8.46 11.81 -8.63
C LEU A 41 9.97 11.64 -8.86
N ASP A 42 10.66 12.71 -9.26
CA ASP A 42 12.10 12.67 -9.47
C ASP A 42 12.89 12.45 -8.18
N GLU A 43 12.54 13.15 -7.09
CA GLU A 43 13.19 12.95 -5.79
C GLU A 43 12.94 11.54 -5.24
N ARG A 44 11.74 11.00 -5.44
CA ARG A 44 11.42 9.62 -5.07
C ARG A 44 12.25 8.63 -5.89
N PHE A 45 12.36 8.83 -7.20
CA PHE A 45 13.19 7.98 -8.06
C PHE A 45 14.65 7.99 -7.60
N ASP A 46 15.23 9.18 -7.37
CA ASP A 46 16.62 9.34 -6.95
C ASP A 46 16.89 8.61 -5.64
N PHE A 47 15.96 8.72 -4.68
CA PHE A 47 16.04 8.00 -3.42
C PHE A 47 15.97 6.47 -3.63
N LEU A 48 14.92 5.98 -4.30
CA LEU A 48 14.66 4.54 -4.44
C LEU A 48 15.71 3.81 -5.29
N SER A 49 16.27 4.49 -6.28
CA SER A 49 17.31 3.92 -7.16
C SER A 49 18.67 3.75 -6.47
N THR A 50 18.90 4.43 -5.35
CA THR A 50 20.20 4.43 -4.64
C THR A 50 20.13 3.88 -3.20
N HIS A 51 18.93 3.82 -2.60
CA HIS A 51 18.73 3.41 -1.20
C HIS A 51 17.86 2.15 -1.07
N GLY A 52 17.83 1.31 -2.11
CA GLY A 52 17.05 0.07 -2.10
C GLY A 52 17.52 -0.93 -1.04
N ASN A 53 16.55 -1.64 -0.44
CA ASN A 53 16.78 -2.73 0.52
C ASN A 53 16.17 -4.06 0.05
N SER A 54 15.54 -4.08 -1.13
CA SER A 54 14.70 -5.16 -1.65
C SER A 54 15.46 -6.30 -2.32
N THR A 55 16.49 -6.85 -1.66
CA THR A 55 17.29 -7.94 -2.25
C THR A 55 16.44 -9.21 -2.45
N CYS A 56 16.48 -9.80 -3.65
CA CYS A 56 15.88 -11.11 -3.91
C CYS A 56 16.67 -12.22 -3.20
N SER A 57 16.37 -12.45 -1.91
CA SER A 57 16.96 -13.52 -1.11
C SER A 57 15.93 -14.20 -0.19
N PRO A 58 16.13 -15.48 0.16
CA PRO A 58 15.32 -16.14 1.18
C PRO A 58 15.36 -15.41 2.54
N ALA A 59 16.56 -14.97 2.97
CA ALA A 59 16.72 -14.24 4.22
C ALA A 59 15.89 -12.94 4.28
N PHE A 60 15.87 -12.16 3.19
CA PHE A 60 15.03 -10.97 3.11
C PHE A 60 13.54 -11.35 3.14
N THR A 61 13.15 -12.38 2.39
CA THR A 61 11.77 -12.90 2.39
C THR A 61 11.30 -13.24 3.81
N ASP A 62 12.12 -13.96 4.58
CA ASP A 62 11.80 -14.37 5.94
C ASP A 62 11.75 -13.16 6.89
N SER A 63 12.59 -12.16 6.65
CA SER A 63 12.64 -10.94 7.47
C SER A 63 11.36 -10.11 7.40
N ILE A 64 10.64 -10.13 6.26
CA ILE A 64 9.41 -9.34 6.05
C ILE A 64 8.38 -9.63 7.15
N THR A 65 8.23 -10.88 7.56
CA THR A 65 7.27 -11.29 8.60
C THR A 65 7.58 -10.71 9.99
N LYS A 66 8.82 -10.25 10.20
CA LYS A 66 9.31 -9.69 11.47
C LYS A 66 9.44 -8.17 11.42
N MET A 67 9.30 -7.56 10.24
CA MET A 67 9.36 -6.10 10.08
C MET A 67 8.16 -5.44 10.77
N SER A 68 8.39 -4.23 11.30
CA SER A 68 7.30 -3.33 11.67
C SER A 68 6.41 -3.09 10.45
N THR A 69 5.09 -3.03 10.64
CA THR A 69 4.11 -2.89 9.54
C THR A 69 4.29 -1.61 8.73
N VAL A 70 4.93 -0.58 9.31
CA VAL A 70 5.25 0.69 8.65
C VAL A 70 6.64 0.73 8.01
N ALA A 71 7.46 -0.32 8.17
CA ALA A 71 8.74 -0.43 7.47
C ALA A 71 8.53 -0.48 5.95
N ARG A 72 9.55 -0.13 5.18
CA ARG A 72 9.47 0.02 3.73
C ARG A 72 10.37 -0.99 3.01
N LEU A 73 9.81 -1.69 2.03
CA LEU A 73 10.53 -2.52 1.06
C LEU A 73 10.77 -1.65 -0.16
N GLN A 74 12.03 -1.25 -0.37
CA GLN A 74 12.39 -0.16 -1.28
C GLN A 74 13.36 -0.60 -2.38
N GLY A 75 13.22 0.01 -3.55
CA GLY A 75 14.09 -0.16 -4.71
C GLY A 75 13.79 -1.40 -5.55
N SER A 76 14.57 -1.56 -6.62
CA SER A 76 14.48 -2.71 -7.53
C SER A 76 15.28 -3.90 -7.01
N CYS A 77 14.89 -5.11 -7.43
CA CYS A 77 15.50 -6.34 -6.94
C CYS A 77 16.45 -7.05 -7.94
N CYS A 78 16.37 -6.75 -9.24
CA CYS A 78 17.11 -7.50 -10.27
C CYS A 78 17.94 -6.61 -11.21
N SER A 79 17.46 -5.43 -11.56
CA SER A 79 18.12 -4.50 -12.48
C SER A 79 17.95 -3.06 -11.99
N PRO A 80 18.80 -2.11 -12.41
CA PRO A 80 18.63 -0.70 -12.06
C PRO A 80 17.25 -0.17 -12.42
N MET A 81 16.70 0.73 -11.63
CA MET A 81 15.43 1.39 -11.95
C MET A 81 15.58 2.26 -13.21
N ASP A 82 14.54 2.30 -14.03
CA ASP A 82 14.44 3.20 -15.18
C ASP A 82 13.47 4.35 -14.85
N ARG A 83 13.91 5.60 -15.08
CA ARG A 83 13.14 6.79 -14.67
C ARG A 83 11.84 6.93 -15.43
N HIS A 84 11.89 6.70 -16.74
CA HIS A 84 10.72 6.86 -17.59
C HIS A 84 9.64 5.83 -17.22
N ARG A 85 10.03 4.56 -17.17
CA ARG A 85 9.16 3.47 -16.74
C ARG A 85 8.61 3.67 -15.33
N TYR A 86 9.44 4.11 -14.38
CA TYR A 86 8.98 4.40 -13.02
C TYR A 86 7.84 5.44 -13.00
N GLY A 87 7.99 6.53 -13.75
CA GLY A 87 6.95 7.55 -13.89
C GLY A 87 5.64 6.97 -14.45
N GLU A 88 5.73 6.21 -15.54
CA GLU A 88 4.56 5.58 -16.17
C GLU A 88 3.86 4.59 -15.22
N GLN A 89 4.63 3.79 -14.48
CA GLN A 89 4.10 2.83 -13.52
C GLN A 89 3.34 3.53 -12.40
N VAL A 90 3.94 4.55 -11.76
CA VAL A 90 3.30 5.29 -10.66
C VAL A 90 2.05 6.03 -11.14
N GLU A 91 2.08 6.64 -12.32
CA GLU A 91 0.92 7.33 -12.87
C GLU A 91 -0.22 6.35 -13.21
N THR A 92 0.10 5.22 -13.83
CA THR A 92 -0.92 4.25 -14.27
C THR A 92 -1.52 3.47 -13.11
N LEU A 93 -0.73 3.18 -12.06
CA LEU A 93 -1.22 2.48 -10.86
C LEU A 93 -2.30 3.26 -10.10
N LYS A 94 -2.42 4.58 -10.29
CA LYS A 94 -3.52 5.40 -9.74
C LYS A 94 -4.91 4.88 -10.09
N LYS A 95 -5.06 4.19 -11.23
CA LYS A 95 -6.30 3.49 -11.62
C LYS A 95 -6.77 2.50 -10.54
N TYR A 96 -5.86 1.97 -9.74
CA TYR A 96 -6.11 0.98 -8.69
C TYR A 96 -6.12 1.57 -7.28
N ALA A 97 -6.08 2.90 -7.12
CA ALA A 97 -5.96 3.57 -5.82
C ALA A 97 -7.11 3.27 -4.83
N SER A 98 -8.25 2.77 -5.29
CA SER A 98 -9.35 2.34 -4.42
C SER A 98 -9.11 1.00 -3.72
N ILE A 99 -8.07 0.25 -4.10
CA ILE A 99 -7.66 -1.01 -3.49
C ILE A 99 -6.34 -0.78 -2.75
N SER A 100 -6.42 -0.60 -1.43
CA SER A 100 -5.27 -0.23 -0.58
C SER A 100 -4.11 -1.22 -0.61
N GLU A 101 -4.39 -2.48 -0.98
CA GLU A 101 -3.46 -3.58 -1.05
C GLU A 101 -2.60 -3.55 -2.32
N ILE A 102 -3.00 -2.80 -3.35
CA ILE A 102 -2.18 -2.56 -4.54
C ILE A 102 -1.27 -1.36 -4.26
N PRO A 103 0.05 -1.56 -4.09
CA PRO A 103 0.96 -0.45 -3.85
C PRO A 103 0.92 0.53 -5.01
N GLN A 104 0.75 1.82 -4.69
CA GLN A 104 0.76 2.90 -5.70
C GLN A 104 2.16 3.24 -6.20
N ASP A 105 3.18 2.79 -5.47
CA ASP A 105 4.58 2.80 -5.89
C ASP A 105 5.10 1.35 -5.89
N PRO A 106 5.45 0.79 -7.07
CA PRO A 106 5.89 -0.59 -7.14
C PRO A 106 7.30 -0.80 -6.55
N TYR A 107 8.05 0.27 -6.31
CA TYR A 107 9.38 0.25 -5.70
C TYR A 107 9.39 0.73 -4.25
N ASP A 108 8.24 1.06 -3.65
CA ASP A 108 8.14 1.49 -2.26
C ASP A 108 6.90 0.92 -1.55
N ILE A 109 7.06 -0.25 -0.93
CA ILE A 109 5.95 -1.06 -0.40
C ILE A 109 6.00 -1.08 1.12
N ALA A 110 4.86 -0.85 1.78
CA ALA A 110 4.76 -1.02 3.23
C ALA A 110 4.87 -2.50 3.60
N ALA A 111 5.68 -2.83 4.62
CA ALA A 111 5.85 -4.19 5.10
C ALA A 111 4.51 -4.81 5.54
N GLY A 112 3.61 -4.03 6.14
CA GLY A 112 2.26 -4.51 6.50
C GLY A 112 1.44 -4.93 5.28
N THR A 113 1.52 -4.19 4.17
CA THR A 113 0.88 -4.58 2.90
C THR A 113 1.49 -5.85 2.34
N ALA A 114 2.83 -5.97 2.36
CA ALA A 114 3.54 -7.17 1.92
C ALA A 114 3.18 -8.40 2.78
N GLN A 115 3.14 -8.25 4.11
CA GLN A 115 2.74 -9.30 5.05
C GLN A 115 1.32 -9.79 4.78
N LYS A 116 0.37 -8.85 4.59
CA LYS A 116 -1.01 -9.20 4.24
C LYS A 116 -1.06 -9.96 2.92
N ALA A 117 -0.39 -9.48 1.88
CA ALA A 117 -0.38 -10.18 0.60
C ALA A 117 0.23 -11.59 0.72
N MET A 118 1.34 -11.74 1.45
CA MET A 118 1.99 -13.04 1.69
C MET A 118 1.08 -14.03 2.41
N SER A 119 0.16 -13.59 3.29
CA SER A 119 -0.76 -14.52 3.97
C SER A 119 -1.76 -15.18 3.01
N TYR A 120 -1.94 -14.63 1.80
CA TYR A 120 -2.76 -15.21 0.74
C TYR A 120 -1.96 -16.13 -0.19
N PHE A 121 -0.63 -16.18 -0.09
CA PHE A 121 0.20 -16.93 -1.04
C PHE A 121 -0.12 -18.43 -1.06
N ASP A 122 -0.37 -19.03 0.11
CA ASP A 122 -0.72 -20.45 0.23
C ASP A 122 -2.24 -20.70 0.19
N LEU A 123 -3.05 -19.65 -0.03
CA LEU A 123 -4.49 -19.78 -0.15
C LEU A 123 -4.83 -20.75 -1.29
N THR A 124 -5.67 -21.74 -0.99
CA THR A 124 -6.27 -22.61 -2.01
C THR A 124 -7.40 -21.84 -2.70
N LEU A 125 -7.29 -21.69 -4.01
CA LEU A 125 -8.30 -21.07 -4.86
C LEU A 125 -9.36 -22.09 -5.27
N SER A 126 -10.57 -21.62 -5.55
CA SER A 126 -11.56 -22.46 -6.24
C SER A 126 -11.10 -22.76 -7.68
N PRO A 127 -11.68 -23.74 -8.39
CA PRO A 127 -11.30 -24.04 -9.77
C PRO A 127 -11.36 -22.83 -10.72
N ASP A 128 -12.41 -22.00 -10.61
CA ASP A 128 -12.56 -20.81 -11.46
C ASP A 128 -11.54 -19.72 -11.11
N GLU A 129 -11.29 -19.51 -9.82
CA GLU A 129 -10.27 -18.57 -9.35
C GLU A 129 -8.87 -19.01 -9.76
N GLN A 130 -8.59 -20.32 -9.67
CA GLN A 130 -7.32 -20.90 -10.10
C GLN A 130 -7.11 -20.73 -11.60
N LYS A 131 -8.18 -20.82 -12.41
CA LYS A 131 -8.11 -20.55 -13.85
C LYS A 131 -7.71 -19.09 -14.14
N ALA A 132 -8.29 -18.14 -13.43
CA ALA A 132 -7.92 -16.72 -13.56
C ALA A 132 -6.45 -16.48 -13.12
N TYR A 133 -6.04 -17.08 -12.01
CA TYR A 133 -4.66 -16.97 -11.52
C TYR A 133 -3.66 -17.58 -12.52
N GLN A 134 -3.94 -18.78 -13.04
CA GLN A 134 -3.08 -19.45 -14.02
C GLN A 134 -2.99 -18.65 -15.33
N TYR A 135 -4.11 -18.09 -15.80
CA TYR A 135 -4.08 -17.21 -16.96
C TYR A 135 -3.07 -16.07 -16.75
N ALA A 136 -3.07 -15.43 -15.57
CA ALA A 136 -2.12 -14.36 -15.29
C ALA A 136 -0.67 -14.85 -15.24
N MET A 137 -0.42 -16.05 -14.70
CA MET A 137 0.91 -16.67 -14.70
C MET A 137 1.44 -16.88 -16.13
N ASP A 138 0.57 -17.29 -17.06
CA ASP A 138 0.97 -17.62 -18.42
C ASP A 138 1.14 -16.37 -19.32
N ASN A 139 0.45 -15.27 -18.97
CA ASN A 139 0.30 -14.10 -19.85
C ASN A 139 0.94 -12.81 -19.32
N SER A 140 1.42 -12.75 -18.08
CA SER A 140 2.22 -11.61 -17.64
C SER A 140 3.59 -11.59 -18.32
N ASP A 141 4.22 -10.42 -18.34
CA ASP A 141 5.51 -10.20 -19.03
C ASP A 141 6.59 -11.12 -18.44
N GLU A 142 6.55 -11.31 -17.12
CA GLU A 142 7.52 -12.12 -16.37
C GLU A 142 7.14 -13.61 -16.27
N LYS A 143 6.08 -14.05 -16.94
CA LYS A 143 5.50 -15.40 -16.79
C LYS A 143 5.25 -15.76 -15.32
N GLY A 144 4.67 -14.80 -14.60
CA GLY A 144 4.40 -14.82 -13.17
C GLY A 144 4.32 -13.42 -12.55
N PRO A 145 4.17 -13.34 -11.22
CA PRO A 145 4.13 -12.07 -10.48
C PRO A 145 5.46 -11.31 -10.44
N CYS A 146 6.57 -11.96 -10.80
CA CYS A 146 7.91 -11.39 -10.77
C CYS A 146 8.87 -12.26 -11.60
N CYS A 147 9.93 -11.68 -12.14
CA CYS A 147 11.02 -12.38 -12.85
C CYS A 147 11.73 -13.48 -12.03
N CYS A 148 11.67 -13.42 -10.70
CA CYS A 148 12.37 -14.34 -9.79
C CYS A 148 11.42 -14.84 -8.71
N GLN A 149 11.54 -16.11 -8.30
CA GLN A 149 10.80 -16.70 -7.19
C GLN A 149 11.33 -16.25 -5.81
N CYS A 150 11.47 -14.94 -5.62
CA CYS A 150 11.94 -14.30 -4.39
C CYS A 150 10.78 -13.73 -3.57
N TRP A 151 11.07 -12.86 -2.58
CA TRP A 151 10.04 -12.25 -1.74
C TRP A 151 8.91 -11.61 -2.56
N ARG A 152 9.25 -10.94 -3.67
CA ARG A 152 8.29 -10.23 -4.51
C ARG A 152 7.33 -11.19 -5.22
N TRP A 153 7.78 -12.38 -5.61
CA TRP A 153 6.92 -13.44 -6.09
C TRP A 153 5.89 -13.88 -5.04
N ARG A 154 6.32 -14.05 -3.79
CA ARG A 154 5.41 -14.41 -2.70
C ARG A 154 4.40 -13.31 -2.40
N VAL A 155 4.85 -12.06 -2.33
CA VAL A 155 3.99 -10.89 -2.12
C VAL A 155 3.00 -10.74 -3.25
N TYR A 156 3.44 -10.64 -4.50
CA TYR A 156 2.55 -10.35 -5.63
C TYR A 156 1.74 -11.56 -6.08
N GLY A 157 2.24 -12.79 -5.90
CA GLY A 157 1.44 -14.00 -6.06
C GLY A 157 0.31 -14.05 -5.04
N GLY A 158 0.60 -13.76 -3.78
CA GLY A 158 -0.42 -13.66 -2.73
C GLY A 158 -1.40 -12.51 -2.95
N LEU A 159 -0.91 -11.34 -3.38
CA LEU A 159 -1.75 -10.21 -3.79
C LEU A 159 -2.68 -10.62 -4.94
N GLY A 160 -2.19 -11.36 -5.94
CA GLY A 160 -3.02 -11.84 -7.04
C GLY A 160 -4.16 -12.73 -6.55
N LYS A 161 -3.88 -13.65 -5.62
CA LYS A 161 -4.91 -14.49 -4.98
C LYS A 161 -5.92 -13.66 -4.20
N PHE A 162 -5.47 -12.67 -3.43
CA PHE A 162 -6.33 -11.70 -2.74
C PHE A 162 -7.25 -10.95 -3.72
N LEU A 163 -6.70 -10.42 -4.81
CA LEU A 163 -7.46 -9.65 -5.80
C LEU A 163 -8.52 -10.50 -6.52
N ILE A 164 -8.21 -11.76 -6.82
CA ILE A 164 -9.18 -12.69 -7.40
C ILE A 164 -10.30 -13.00 -6.39
N ARG A 165 -9.93 -13.38 -5.16
CA ARG A 165 -10.88 -13.81 -4.13
C ARG A 165 -11.79 -12.67 -3.66
N GLU A 166 -11.21 -11.54 -3.30
CA GLU A 166 -11.90 -10.44 -2.62
C GLU A 166 -12.42 -9.37 -3.58
N HIS A 167 -11.73 -9.18 -4.72
CA HIS A 167 -12.08 -8.14 -5.70
C HIS A 167 -12.57 -8.70 -7.05
N ARG A 168 -12.70 -10.02 -7.17
CA ARG A 168 -13.21 -10.71 -8.37
C ARG A 168 -12.44 -10.34 -9.64
N PHE A 169 -11.13 -10.15 -9.53
CA PHE A 169 -10.29 -9.88 -10.69
C PHE A 169 -10.32 -11.07 -11.66
N SER A 170 -10.41 -10.75 -12.96
CA SER A 170 -10.13 -11.72 -14.02
C SER A 170 -8.63 -11.93 -14.18
N GLY A 171 -8.24 -12.92 -14.98
CA GLY A 171 -6.83 -13.16 -15.30
C GLY A 171 -6.20 -11.95 -16.00
N GLU A 172 -6.88 -11.35 -16.97
CA GLU A 172 -6.42 -10.18 -17.72
C GLU A 172 -6.19 -8.97 -16.80
N LYS A 173 -7.10 -8.74 -15.87
CA LYS A 173 -6.96 -7.64 -14.91
C LYS A 173 -5.79 -7.89 -13.94
N LEU A 174 -5.53 -9.15 -13.60
CA LEU A 174 -4.38 -9.52 -12.78
C LEU A 174 -3.05 -9.37 -13.56
N VAL A 175 -3.01 -9.73 -14.85
CA VAL A 175 -1.86 -9.43 -15.74
C VAL A 175 -1.53 -7.95 -15.72
N GLU A 176 -2.54 -7.09 -15.89
CA GLU A 176 -2.35 -5.65 -15.89
C GLU A 176 -1.70 -5.18 -14.58
N VAL A 177 -2.19 -5.65 -13.42
CA VAL A 177 -1.60 -5.28 -12.12
C VAL A 177 -0.17 -5.80 -11.98
N TRP A 178 0.12 -7.04 -12.35
CA TRP A 178 1.49 -7.59 -12.22
C TRP A 178 2.48 -6.88 -13.13
N ASN A 179 2.11 -6.60 -14.38
CA ASN A 179 2.98 -5.88 -15.32
C ASN A 179 3.25 -4.44 -14.84
N LEU A 180 2.20 -3.72 -14.43
CA LEU A 180 2.34 -2.37 -13.88
C LEU A 180 3.15 -2.37 -12.57
N SER A 181 3.00 -3.40 -11.76
CA SER A 181 3.67 -3.51 -10.46
C SER A 181 5.05 -4.15 -10.52
N SER A 182 5.57 -4.48 -11.71
CA SER A 182 6.88 -5.11 -11.87
C SER A 182 7.95 -4.18 -11.30
N GLY A 183 8.55 -4.62 -10.18
CA GLY A 183 9.65 -3.95 -9.49
C GLY A 183 11.00 -4.61 -9.75
N CYS A 184 11.11 -5.45 -10.79
CA CYS A 184 12.38 -6.08 -11.17
C CYS A 184 13.43 -5.03 -11.60
N GLY A 185 12.99 -3.82 -12.00
CA GLY A 185 13.82 -2.79 -12.61
C GLY A 185 13.91 -2.97 -14.13
N GLY A 186 14.78 -2.19 -14.77
CA GLY A 186 15.04 -2.25 -16.20
C GLY A 186 14.18 -1.32 -17.05
N GLY A 187 14.77 -0.80 -18.13
CA GLY A 187 14.08 0.02 -19.14
C GLY A 187 13.48 -0.81 -20.29
N VAL A 188 13.19 -0.16 -21.42
CA VAL A 188 12.64 -0.78 -22.65
C VAL A 188 13.43 -1.99 -23.17
N GLU A 189 14.69 -2.14 -22.76
CA GLU A 189 15.55 -3.28 -23.10
C GLU A 189 15.28 -4.55 -22.27
N HIS A 190 14.41 -4.49 -21.25
CA HIS A 190 14.02 -5.65 -20.44
C HIS A 190 12.79 -6.39 -20.97
N GLN A 191 12.40 -6.16 -22.22
CA GLN A 191 11.57 -7.11 -22.97
C GLN A 191 12.41 -8.35 -23.28
N HIS A 192 12.60 -9.21 -22.29
CA HIS A 192 13.27 -10.49 -22.52
C HIS A 192 12.28 -11.44 -23.21
N GLY A 193 12.73 -11.98 -24.34
CA GLY A 193 11.97 -12.76 -25.31
C GLY A 193 11.42 -14.09 -24.81
#